data_AF-A0A261AXM7-F1
#
_entry.id   AF-A0A261AXM7-F1
#
_cell.length_a   1.000
_cell.length_b   1.000
_cell.length_c   1.000
_cell.angle_alpha   90.00
_cell.angle_beta   90.00
_cell.angle_gamma   90.00
#
_symmetry.space_group_name_H-M   'P 1'
#
loop_
_entity.id
_entity.type
_entity.pdbx_description
1 polymer ?
#
loop_
_entity_poly.entity_id
_entity_poly.type
_entity_poly.pdbx_seq_one_letter_code
_entity_poly.pdbx_strand_id
1 'polypeptide(L)'
;MFEICRTECIEQNARKIVRVHLKDDLVMAGLCNNKTDATEGSIVTPYVCHKNVGLWTLDELDEEGVVSFDKLCPTPEQYPYELRSTCPRINENRDETPMALDVDEYPASSGDTPLSLA
;
A
#
# COMPACT_ATOMS: atom_id res chain seq x y z
N MET A 1 -7.73 -4.88 23.63
CA MET A 1 -7.82 -3.41 23.38
C MET A 1 -7.96 -3.27 21.88
N PHE A 2 -9.09 -2.77 21.38
CA PHE A 2 -9.29 -2.58 19.94
C PHE A 2 -8.40 -1.41 19.49
N GLU A 3 -7.50 -1.65 18.56
CA GLU A 3 -6.72 -0.55 17.96
C GLU A 3 -7.65 0.25 17.05
N ILE A 4 -7.98 1.46 17.48
CA ILE A 4 -8.76 2.43 16.69
C ILE A 4 -7.94 2.81 15.45
N CYS A 5 -8.60 3.18 14.35
CA CYS A 5 -7.96 3.69 13.12
C CYS A 5 -7.17 4.98 13.38
N ARG A 6 -5.93 4.81 13.83
CA ARG A 6 -5.00 5.84 14.26
C ARG A 6 -4.47 6.63 13.07
N THR A 7 -4.69 7.95 13.06
CA THR A 7 -4.36 8.81 11.92
C THR A 7 -2.86 8.98 11.74
N GLU A 8 -2.09 8.97 12.83
CA GLU A 8 -0.63 9.06 12.78
C GLU A 8 0.00 7.89 12.01
N CYS A 9 -0.70 6.74 11.98
CA CYS A 9 -0.23 5.53 11.31
C CYS A 9 -0.30 5.60 9.79
N ILE A 10 -1.18 6.45 9.26
CA ILE A 10 -1.34 6.61 7.81
C ILE A 10 -0.72 7.93 7.30
N GLU A 11 -0.81 9.01 8.08
CA GLU A 11 -0.22 10.31 7.76
C GLU A 11 1.33 10.30 7.80
N GLN A 12 1.93 9.61 8.78
CA GLN A 12 3.38 9.35 8.88
C GLN A 12 4.29 10.59 8.73
N ASN A 13 3.83 11.77 9.15
CA ASN A 13 4.51 13.08 9.02
C ASN A 13 4.83 13.51 7.57
N ALA A 14 4.29 12.81 6.57
CA ALA A 14 4.60 13.05 5.16
C ALA A 14 3.34 13.36 4.33
N ARG A 15 2.17 12.92 4.78
CA ARG A 15 0.89 13.02 4.07
C ARG A 15 -0.19 13.56 5.00
N LYS A 16 -1.30 14.00 4.41
CA LYS A 16 -2.43 14.53 5.17
C LYS A 16 -3.74 13.90 4.75
N ILE A 17 -4.58 13.53 5.70
CA ILE A 17 -5.96 13.14 5.44
C ILE A 17 -6.74 14.41 5.05
N VAL A 18 -7.39 14.40 3.88
CA VAL A 18 -8.16 15.55 3.36
C VAL A 18 -9.65 15.26 3.17
N ARG A 19 -10.05 13.99 3.21
CA ARG A 19 -11.47 13.57 3.27
C ARG A 19 -11.60 12.35 4.18
N VAL A 20 -12.70 12.26 4.92
CA VAL A 20 -13.03 11.13 5.79
C VAL A 20 -14.49 10.77 5.61
N HIS A 21 -14.76 9.49 5.40
CA HIS A 21 -16.09 8.91 5.31
C HIS A 21 -16.18 7.73 6.29
N LEU A 22 -17.24 7.71 7.09
CA LEU A 22 -17.48 6.63 8.05
C LEU A 22 -18.63 5.77 7.54
N LYS A 23 -18.42 4.46 7.48
CA LYS A 23 -19.46 3.49 7.09
C LYS A 23 -19.31 2.25 7.93
N ASP A 24 -20.32 1.94 8.74
CA ASP A 24 -20.31 0.80 9.66
C ASP A 24 -19.02 0.78 10.53
N ASP A 25 -18.27 -0.32 10.47
CA ASP A 25 -17.00 -0.51 11.16
C ASP A 25 -15.78 -0.01 10.36
N LEU A 26 -16.00 0.67 9.24
CA LEU A 26 -14.96 1.20 8.36
C LEU A 26 -14.77 2.70 8.54
N VAL A 27 -13.50 3.11 8.48
CA VAL A 27 -13.04 4.49 8.33
C VAL A 27 -12.36 4.57 6.97
N MET A 28 -12.98 5.28 6.03
CA MET A 28 -12.43 5.55 4.71
C MET A 28 -11.83 6.95 4.72
N ALA A 29 -10.60 7.10 4.23
CA ALA A 29 -9.86 8.35 4.24
C ALA A 29 -9.14 8.57 2.91
N GLY A 30 -9.20 9.79 2.39
CA GLY A 30 -8.37 10.20 1.27
C GLY A 30 -7.09 10.85 1.79
N LEU A 31 -5.94 10.25 1.50
CA LEU A 31 -4.63 10.80 1.81
C LEU A 31 -4.09 11.62 0.66
N CYS A 32 -3.85 12.89 0.93
CA CYS A 32 -3.21 13.82 0.03
C CYS A 32 -1.68 13.66 0.09
N ASN A 33 -1.08 13.56 -1.09
CA ASN A 33 0.37 13.66 -1.30
C ASN A 33 0.67 14.67 -2.41
N ASN A 34 1.61 15.58 -2.19
CA ASN A 34 2.07 16.49 -3.24
C ASN A 34 2.80 15.69 -4.33
N LYS A 35 2.67 16.12 -5.59
CA LYS A 35 3.48 15.56 -6.67
C LYS A 35 4.95 15.94 -6.45
N THR A 36 5.86 15.16 -7.04
CA THR A 36 7.31 15.38 -6.92
C THR A 36 7.70 16.79 -7.32
N ASP A 37 7.04 17.35 -8.34
CA ASP A 37 7.02 18.78 -8.56
C ASP A 37 5.88 19.41 -7.72
N ALA A 38 6.26 20.04 -6.61
CA ALA A 38 5.34 20.71 -5.69
C ALA A 38 4.70 21.98 -6.30
N THR A 39 4.89 22.26 -7.60
CA THR A 39 4.11 23.26 -8.34
C THR A 39 2.97 22.65 -9.15
N GLU A 40 2.94 21.32 -9.31
CA GLU A 40 1.95 20.58 -10.12
C GLU A 40 0.74 20.05 -9.33
N GLY A 41 0.59 20.50 -8.08
CA GLY A 41 -0.51 20.15 -7.20
C GLY A 41 -0.31 18.84 -6.45
N SER A 42 -1.40 18.10 -6.25
CA SER A 42 -1.43 16.93 -5.38
C SER A 42 -2.26 15.78 -5.93
N ILE A 43 -2.13 14.63 -5.27
CA ILE A 43 -2.87 13.41 -5.54
C ILE A 43 -3.50 12.96 -4.22
N VAL A 44 -4.78 12.59 -4.25
CA VAL A 44 -5.50 11.99 -3.13
C VAL A 44 -5.69 10.51 -3.42
N THR A 45 -5.11 9.67 -2.58
CA THR A 45 -5.21 8.21 -2.65
C THR A 45 -6.18 7.72 -1.56
N PRO A 46 -7.16 6.87 -1.88
CA PRO A 46 -8.13 6.37 -0.91
C PRO A 46 -7.55 5.22 -0.08
N TYR A 47 -7.84 5.24 1.22
CA TYR A 47 -7.46 4.23 2.19
C TYR A 47 -8.67 3.88 3.05
N VAL A 48 -8.74 2.64 3.51
CA VAL A 48 -9.76 2.15 4.41
C VAL A 48 -9.11 1.50 5.62
N CYS A 49 -9.73 1.66 6.79
CA CYS A 49 -9.35 0.99 8.02
C CYS A 49 -10.57 0.41 8.71
N HIS A 50 -10.46 -0.83 9.16
CA HIS A 50 -11.48 -1.47 9.99
C HIS A 50 -11.24 -1.15 11.47
N LYS A 51 -12.22 -0.53 12.15
CA LYS A 51 -12.11 -0.03 13.54
C LYS A 51 -11.72 -1.10 14.56
N ASN A 52 -12.10 -2.36 14.30
CA ASN A 52 -11.76 -3.49 15.18
C ASN A 52 -10.34 -4.04 14.93
N VAL A 53 -9.69 -3.68 13.81
CA VAL A 53 -8.35 -4.14 13.43
C VAL A 53 -7.32 -3.03 13.60
N GLY A 54 -7.65 -1.79 13.24
CA GLY A 54 -6.76 -0.64 13.33
C GLY A 54 -5.71 -0.55 12.21
N LEU A 55 -5.78 -1.45 11.22
CA LEU A 55 -4.89 -1.47 10.06
C LEU A 55 -5.48 -0.66 8.91
N TRP A 56 -4.68 0.25 8.37
CA TRP A 56 -4.98 0.98 7.14
C TRP A 56 -4.49 0.21 5.91
N THR A 57 -5.36 0.09 4.91
CA THR A 57 -5.04 -0.50 3.59
C THR A 57 -5.55 0.42 2.49
N LEU A 58 -5.05 0.26 1.26
CA LEU A 58 -5.62 0.94 0.11
C LEU A 58 -7.09 0.54 -0.07
N ASP A 59 -7.94 1.50 -0.40
CA ASP A 59 -9.33 1.24 -0.73
C ASP A 59 -9.48 1.13 -2.25
N GLU A 60 -9.32 -0.08 -2.77
CA GLU A 60 -9.44 -0.38 -4.20
C GLU A 60 -10.88 -0.29 -4.72
N LEU A 61 -11.87 -0.21 -3.81
CA LEU A 61 -13.28 -0.15 -4.12
C LEU A 61 -13.88 1.27 -4.00
N ASP A 62 -13.06 2.27 -3.69
CA ASP A 62 -13.49 3.67 -3.66
C ASP A 62 -13.94 4.11 -5.06
N GLU A 63 -15.17 4.59 -5.18
CA GLU A 63 -15.78 4.94 -6.47
C GLU A 63 -15.04 6.08 -7.18
N GLU A 64 -14.43 7.00 -6.42
CA GLU A 64 -13.64 8.11 -6.96
C GLU A 64 -12.19 7.68 -7.30
N GLY A 65 -11.68 6.65 -6.62
CA GLY A 65 -10.34 6.14 -6.78
C GLY A 65 -9.26 7.18 -6.43
N VAL A 66 -8.13 7.11 -7.16
CA VAL A 66 -7.03 8.07 -7.01
C VAL A 66 -7.33 9.33 -7.82
N VAL A 67 -7.45 10.46 -7.13
CA VAL A 67 -7.85 11.75 -7.73
C VAL A 67 -6.69 12.73 -7.72
N SER A 68 -6.52 13.52 -8.78
CA SER A 68 -5.54 14.61 -8.86
C SER A 68 -6.19 15.97 -8.60
N PHE A 69 -5.45 16.88 -7.97
CA PHE A 69 -5.87 18.25 -7.69
C PHE A 69 -4.76 19.24 -8.08
N ASP A 70 -5.13 20.41 -8.56
CA ASP A 70 -4.16 21.49 -8.90
C ASP A 70 -3.64 22.22 -7.66
N LYS A 71 -4.19 21.92 -6.48
CA LYS A 71 -3.79 22.52 -5.20
C LYS A 71 -2.82 21.61 -4.46
N LEU A 72 -1.96 22.22 -3.67
CA LEU A 72 -1.07 21.50 -2.77
C LEU A 72 -1.81 20.98 -1.54
N CYS A 73 -1.32 19.87 -1.02
CA CYS A 73 -1.74 19.31 0.24
C CYS A 73 -1.47 20.30 1.39
N PRO A 74 -2.34 20.31 2.41
CA PRO A 74 -2.04 20.99 3.66
C PRO A 74 -0.73 20.46 4.27
N THR A 75 -0.07 21.30 5.07
CA THR A 75 1.12 20.90 5.82
C THR A 75 0.80 19.71 6.73
N PRO A 76 1.55 18.59 6.63
CA PRO A 76 1.34 17.42 7.48
C PRO A 76 1.52 17.73 8.97
N GLU A 77 0.74 17.04 9.82
CA GLU A 77 0.97 17.05 11.26
C GLU A 77 2.29 16.34 11.59
N GLN A 78 2.95 16.80 12.65
CA GLN A 78 4.17 16.18 13.15
C GLN A 78 3.86 15.35 14.38
N TYR A 79 3.90 14.03 14.20
CA TYR A 79 3.74 13.07 15.28
C TYR A 79 5.12 12.63 15.82
N PRO A 80 5.29 12.55 17.15
CA PRO A 80 6.45 11.98 17.80
C PRO A 80 6.76 10.56 17.31
N TYR A 81 8.04 10.16 17.39
CA TYR A 81 8.48 8.84 16.97
C TYR A 81 7.78 7.73 17.75
N GLU A 82 7.59 7.94 19.05
CA GLU A 82 6.99 6.97 19.97
C GLU A 82 5.58 6.57 19.51
N LEU A 83 4.77 7.54 19.07
CA LEU A 83 3.43 7.27 18.54
C LEU A 83 3.50 6.46 17.24
N ARG A 84 4.31 6.91 16.27
CA ARG A 84 4.42 6.27 14.95
C ARG A 84 5.09 4.89 14.99
N SER A 85 5.99 4.66 15.95
CA SER A 85 6.72 3.41 16.09
C SER A 85 5.82 2.22 16.46
N THR A 86 4.65 2.51 17.05
CA THR A 86 3.66 1.49 17.46
C THR A 86 2.61 1.20 16.40
N CYS A 87 2.70 1.82 15.23
CA CYS A 87 1.71 1.63 14.17
C CYS A 87 1.79 0.23 13.57
N PRO A 88 0.63 -0.41 13.30
CA PRO A 88 0.60 -1.68 12.61
C PRO A 88 1.30 -1.57 11.26
N ARG A 89 2.21 -2.51 10.97
CA ARG A 89 2.87 -2.59 9.66
C ARG A 89 2.23 -3.73 8.87
N ILE A 90 1.96 -3.47 7.59
CA ILE A 90 1.64 -4.54 6.65
C ILE A 90 2.94 -5.35 6.49
N ASN A 91 2.96 -6.60 6.95
CA ASN A 91 4.03 -7.52 6.61
C ASN A 91 3.85 -7.89 5.13
N GLU A 92 4.56 -7.20 4.24
CA GLU A 92 4.60 -7.53 2.81
C GLU A 92 5.25 -8.91 2.55
N ASN A 93 5.91 -9.50 3.55
CA ASN A 93 6.53 -10.83 3.49
C ASN A 93 5.54 -11.99 3.69
N ARG A 94 4.38 -11.93 3.06
CA ARG A 94 3.54 -13.11 2.86
C ARG A 94 3.47 -13.41 1.37
N ASP A 95 4.66 -13.64 0.79
CA ASP A 95 4.83 -14.49 -0.39
C ASP A 95 4.33 -15.90 -0.01
N GLU A 96 3.01 -16.09 0.02
CA GLU A 96 2.42 -17.41 -0.15
C GLU A 96 2.50 -17.74 -1.65
N THR A 97 3.72 -17.85 -2.18
CA THR A 97 3.90 -18.69 -3.35
C THR A 97 3.72 -20.11 -2.83
N PRO A 98 2.65 -20.84 -3.19
CA PRO A 98 2.61 -22.26 -2.91
C PRO A 98 3.81 -22.85 -3.64
N MET A 99 4.71 -23.53 -2.93
CA MET A 99 5.71 -24.38 -3.58
C MET A 99 4.93 -25.38 -4.43
N ALA A 100 4.81 -25.09 -5.73
CA ALA A 100 4.28 -26.02 -6.69
C ALA A 100 5.28 -27.18 -6.72
N LEU A 101 4.84 -28.27 -6.10
CA LEU A 101 5.36 -29.63 -6.14
C LEU A 101 6.35 -29.85 -7.29
N ASP A 102 7.53 -30.31 -6.90
CA ASP A 102 8.53 -30.93 -7.76
C ASP A 102 7.84 -31.94 -8.69
N VAL A 103 7.62 -31.57 -9.94
CA VAL A 103 7.14 -32.51 -10.97
C VAL A 103 8.36 -33.28 -11.44
N ASP A 104 8.30 -34.56 -11.11
CA ASP A 104 9.30 -35.59 -11.37
C ASP A 104 9.99 -35.49 -12.74
N GLU A 105 11.32 -35.54 -12.64
CA GLU A 105 12.28 -36.15 -13.54
C GLU A 105 11.69 -36.99 -14.70
N TYR A 106 11.90 -36.53 -15.93
CA TYR A 106 11.89 -37.40 -17.11
C TYR A 106 13.25 -37.30 -17.83
N PRO A 107 13.96 -38.42 -18.03
CA PRO A 107 15.27 -38.42 -18.67
C PRO A 107 15.10 -38.50 -20.20
N ALA A 108 15.93 -37.77 -20.93
CA ALA A 108 16.18 -38.04 -22.34
C ALA A 108 17.67 -37.91 -22.65
N SER A 109 18.33 -39.06 -22.50
CA SER A 109 19.45 -39.59 -23.28
C SER A 109 20.30 -38.62 -24.10
N SER A 110 21.57 -38.59 -23.70
CA SER A 110 22.79 -38.30 -24.44
C SER A 110 22.74 -38.54 -25.96
N GLY A 111 23.40 -37.63 -26.69
CA GLY A 111 23.78 -37.79 -28.09
C GLY A 111 24.57 -36.59 -28.62
N ASP A 112 25.85 -36.49 -28.24
CA ASP A 112 26.87 -35.68 -28.94
C ASP A 112 26.84 -36.00 -30.45
N THR A 113 26.96 -35.07 -31.42
CA THR A 113 28.18 -34.33 -31.80
C THR A 113 27.85 -33.35 -32.98
N PRO A 114 28.76 -32.41 -33.34
CA PRO A 114 28.50 -31.19 -34.13
C PRO A 114 28.79 -31.34 -35.63
N LEU A 115 28.42 -30.34 -36.45
CA LEU A 115 29.28 -29.75 -37.51
C LEU A 115 28.56 -28.67 -38.36
N SER A 116 29.23 -27.51 -38.42
CA SER A 116 29.50 -26.65 -39.59
C SER A 116 28.42 -25.82 -40.30
N LEU A 117 28.76 -24.52 -40.34
CA LEU A 117 28.42 -23.49 -41.31
C LEU A 117 28.21 -23.98 -42.76
N ALA A 118 27.22 -23.40 -43.42
CA ALA A 118 27.26 -22.95 -44.81
C ALA A 118 26.38 -21.71 -44.98
#